data_AF-A0A2U0A0V0-F1
#
_entry.id   AF-A0A2U0A0V0-F1
#
_cell.length_a   1.000
_cell.length_b   1.000
_cell.length_c   1.000
_cell.angle_alpha   90.00
_cell.angle_beta   90.00
_cell.angle_gamma   90.00
#
_symmetry.space_group_name_H-M   'P 1'
#
loop_
_entity.id
_entity.type
_entity.pdbx_description
1 polymer ?
#
loop_
_entity_poly.entity_id
_entity_poly.type
_entity_poly.pdbx_seq_one_letter_code
_entity_poly.pdbx_strand_id
1 'polypeptide(L)' 'TKAVGKGTGLGLYISYGLAQDMGGDLSAENSTEGGAVFTLTLPLRVETDA' A
#
# COMPACT_ATOMS: atom_id res chain seq x y z
N THR A 1 -6.81 -15.76 -7.10
CA THR A 1 -6.73 -15.49 -5.63
C THR A 1 -6.98 -16.80 -4.90
N LYS A 2 -6.43 -16.99 -3.69
CA LYS A 2 -6.71 -18.22 -2.90
C LYS A 2 -8.19 -18.25 -2.51
N ALA A 3 -8.76 -19.44 -2.29
CA ALA A 3 -10.15 -19.58 -1.86
C ALA A 3 -10.43 -18.75 -0.59
N VAL A 4 -11.69 -18.31 -0.44
CA VAL A 4 -12.15 -17.57 0.75
C VAL A 4 -11.79 -18.36 2.01
N GLY A 5 -11.15 -17.70 2.98
CA GLY A 5 -10.67 -18.34 4.23
C GLY A 5 -9.35 -19.09 4.14
N LYS A 6 -8.70 -19.18 2.97
CA LYS A 6 -7.34 -19.76 2.80
C LYS A 6 -6.22 -18.71 2.74
N GLY A 7 -6.58 -17.43 2.71
CA GLY A 7 -5.62 -16.33 2.81
C GLY A 7 -5.24 -16.10 4.27
N THR A 8 -3.97 -15.80 4.53
CA THR A 8 -3.49 -15.46 5.88
C THR A 8 -3.88 -14.04 6.32
N GLY A 9 -4.50 -13.24 5.44
CA GLY A 9 -4.83 -11.84 5.70
C GLY A 9 -3.63 -10.88 5.70
N LEU A 10 -2.41 -11.37 5.43
CA LEU A 10 -1.18 -10.60 5.59
C LEU A 10 -0.86 -9.63 4.43
N GLY A 11 -1.64 -9.63 3.36
CA GLY A 11 -1.33 -8.85 2.15
C GLY A 11 -1.15 -7.36 2.43
N LEU A 12 -2.10 -6.74 3.15
CA LEU A 12 -2.01 -5.32 3.50
C LEU A 12 -0.87 -5.02 4.49
N TYR A 13 -0.61 -5.92 5.44
CA TYR A 13 0.51 -5.76 6.36
C TYR A 13 1.86 -5.77 5.64
N ILE A 14 2.04 -6.69 4.68
CA ILE A 14 3.24 -6.75 3.85
C ILE A 14 3.36 -5.49 2.99
N SER A 15 2.27 -5.05 2.34
CA SER A 15 2.28 -3.82 1.53
C SER A 15 2.62 -2.58 2.35
N TYR A 16 2.12 -2.48 3.59
CA TYR A 16 2.46 -1.39 4.50
C TYR A 16 3.95 -1.39 4.87
N GLY A 17 4.50 -2.57 5.19
CA GLY A 17 5.94 -2.71 5.46
C GLY A 17 6.79 -2.29 4.26
N LEU A 18 6.44 -2.75 3.05
CA LEU A 18 7.15 -2.37 1.83
C LEU A 18 7.11 -0.86 1.55
N ALA A 19 5.96 -0.21 1.77
CA ALA A 19 5.84 1.23 1.60
C ALA A 19 6.80 1.98 2.55
N GLN A 20 6.85 1.57 3.83
CA GLN A 20 7.78 2.15 4.79
C GLN A 20 9.25 1.87 4.46
N ASP A 21 9.59 0.65 4.04
CA ASP A 21 10.95 0.28 3.61
C ASP A 21 11.42 1.12 2.41
N MET A 22 10.48 1.54 1.55
CA MET A 22 10.73 2.45 0.42
C MET A 22 10.78 3.94 0.83
N GLY A 23 10.66 4.25 2.13
CA GLY A 23 10.60 5.62 2.65
C GLY A 23 9.28 6.34 2.36
N GLY A 24 8.25 5.60 1.99
CA GLY A 24 6.91 6.09 1.71
C GLY A 24 5.91 5.71 2.80
N ASP A 25 4.62 5.78 2.45
CA ASP A 25 3.50 5.44 3.34
C ASP A 25 2.33 4.82 2.56
N LEU A 26 1.54 3.98 3.23
CA LEU A 26 0.32 3.38 2.70
C LEU A 26 -0.82 3.59 3.70
N SER A 27 -1.80 4.42 3.32
CA SER A 27 -2.99 4.68 4.12
C SER A 27 -4.23 4.04 3.52
N ALA A 28 -5.25 3.84 4.36
CA ALA A 28 -6.53 3.28 3.96
C ALA A 28 -7.68 4.02 4.64
N GLU A 29 -8.71 4.35 3.87
CA GLU A 29 -9.91 5.01 4.35
C GLU A 29 -11.17 4.54 3.60
N ASN A 30 -12.34 4.83 4.14
CA ASN A 30 -13.60 4.59 3.46
C ASN A 30 -13.93 5.80 2.57
N SER A 31 -14.31 5.55 1.31
CA SER A 31 -14.77 6.62 0.42
C SER A 31 -16.12 7.17 0.88
N THR A 32 -16.34 8.47 0.69
CA THR A 32 -17.64 9.13 0.93
C THR A 32 -18.74 8.58 0.02
N GLU A 33 -18.40 8.03 -1.14
CA GLU A 33 -19.32 7.40 -2.09
C GLU A 33 -19.47 5.88 -1.87
N GLY A 34 -18.79 5.33 -0.86
CA GLY A 34 -18.75 3.90 -0.58
C GLY A 34 -17.53 3.19 -1.19
N GLY A 35 -17.19 2.04 -0.61
CA GLY A 35 -15.96 1.32 -0.92
C GLY A 35 -14.75 1.81 -0.10
N ALA A 36 -13.57 1.35 -0.49
CA ALA A 36 -12.31 1.63 0.21
C ALA A 36 -11.32 2.36 -0.72
N VAL A 37 -10.61 3.33 -0.18
CA VAL A 37 -9.52 4.06 -0.85
C VAL A 37 -8.22 3.69 -0.15
N PHE A 38 -7.23 3.29 -0.94
CA PHE A 38 -5.87 3.03 -0.47
C PHE A 38 -4.94 4.00 -1.17
N THR A 39 -4.18 4.78 -0.40
CA THR A 39 -3.28 5.81 -0.93
C THR A 39 -1.84 5.41 -0.63
N LEU A 40 -1.06 5.19 -1.69
CA LEU A 40 0.38 4.91 -1.61
C LEU A 40 1.16 6.18 -1.96
N THR A 41 1.94 6.68 -1.01
CA THR A 41 2.86 7.80 -1.20
C THR A 41 4.29 7.28 -1.22
N LEU A 42 5.08 7.66 -2.22
CA LEU A 42 6.49 7.30 -2.33
C LEU A 42 7.34 8.56 -2.57
N PRO A 43 8.56 8.63 -2.01
CA PRO A 43 9.49 9.69 -2.36
C PRO A 43 9.83 9.65 -3.85
N LEU A 44 9.78 10.80 -4.50
CA LEU A 44 10.30 10.93 -5.86
C LEU A 44 11.82 10.82 -5.80
N ARG A 45 12.39 9.79 -6.44
CA ARG A 45 13.83 9.81 -6.76
C ARG A 45 14.01 10.65 -8.01
N VAL A 46 14.53 11.85 -7.83
CA VAL A 46 15.08 12.63 -8.93
C VAL A 46 16.44 12.03 -9.24
N GLU A 47 16.51 11.18 -10.27
CA GLU A 47 17.80 10.77 -10.81
C GLU A 47 18.47 12.04 -11.33
N THR A 48 19.53 12.47 -10.64
CA THR A 48 20.36 13.57 -11.13
C THR A 48 21.34 12.94 -12.09
N ASP A 49 21.10 13.11 -13.39
CA ASP A 49 22.06 12.73 -14.42
C ASP A 49 23.42 13.38 -14.07
N ALA A 50 24.43 12.53 -13.83
CA ALA A 50 25.81 12.92 -13.55
C ALA A 50 26.67 12.85 -14.81
#